data_AF-A0A9N9JGB1-F1
#
_entry.id   AF-A0A9N9JGB1-F1
#
_cell.length_a   1.000
_cell.length_b   1.000
_cell.length_c   1.000
_cell.angle_alpha   90.00
_cell.angle_beta   90.00
_cell.angle_gamma   90.00
#
_symmetry.space_group_name_H-M   'P 1'
#
loop_
_entity.id
_entity.type
_entity.pdbx_description
1 polymer ?
#
loop_
_entity_poly.entity_id
_entity_poly.type
_entity_poly.pdbx_seq_one_letter_code
_entity_poly.pdbx_strand_id
1 'polypeptide(L)'
;MSNKLIGNKSMLQEFKEKREHERARIEEKYDILGFISSGTYGRVYKAKAKQKKETSDEDTKIPVYAIKKFKPDKEGDVTTYTGISQSACREISLCQELKHENIISLQEVLLEDNSIHM
;
A
#
# COMPACT_ATOMS: atom_id res chain seq x y z
N MET A 1 23.79 -29.35 17.93
CA MET A 1 24.12 -27.92 18.13
C MET A 1 22.85 -27.23 18.58
N SER A 2 22.83 -26.80 19.84
CA SER A 2 21.65 -26.22 20.50
C SER A 2 21.41 -24.81 19.97
N ASN A 3 20.27 -24.58 19.34
CA ASN A 3 19.78 -23.24 19.05
C ASN A 3 19.46 -22.56 20.38
N LYS A 4 20.43 -21.79 20.89
CA LYS A 4 20.24 -20.91 22.04
C LYS A 4 19.17 -19.88 21.68
N LEU A 5 18.01 -20.01 22.30
CA LEU A 5 17.00 -18.95 22.40
C LEU A 5 17.63 -17.79 23.18
N ILE A 6 18.05 -16.75 22.45
CA ILE A 6 18.35 -15.43 23.00
C ILE A 6 17.14 -14.58 22.65
N GLY A 7 16.19 -14.43 23.58
CA GLY A 7 14.94 -13.69 23.36
C GLY A 7 13.86 -14.53 22.67
N ASN A 8 12.62 -14.47 23.17
CA ASN A 8 11.48 -15.28 22.73
C ASN A 8 10.91 -14.90 21.34
N LYS A 9 11.74 -14.54 20.35
CA LYS A 9 11.27 -14.20 18.98
C LYS A 9 12.15 -14.84 17.91
N SER A 10 11.53 -15.24 16.81
CA SER A 10 12.26 -15.74 15.64
C SER A 10 12.89 -14.59 14.85
N MET A 11 13.97 -14.86 14.12
CA MET A 11 14.63 -13.86 13.26
C MET A 11 13.67 -13.20 12.25
N LEU A 12 12.72 -13.96 11.71
CA LEU A 12 11.67 -13.43 10.82
C LEU A 12 10.74 -12.47 11.55
N GLN A 13 10.41 -12.76 12.81
CA GLN A 13 9.54 -11.92 13.61
C GLN A 13 10.21 -10.59 13.94
N GLU A 14 11.48 -10.61 14.33
CA GLU A 14 12.26 -9.39 14.57
C GLU A 14 12.37 -8.52 13.31
N PHE A 15 12.64 -9.15 12.16
CA PHE A 15 12.68 -8.46 10.87
C PHE A 15 11.34 -7.81 10.53
N LYS A 16 10.23 -8.54 10.70
CA LYS A 16 8.88 -8.01 10.44
C LYS A 16 8.56 -6.83 11.34
N GLU A 17 8.80 -6.94 12.64
CA GLU A 17 8.53 -5.87 13.61
C GLU A 17 9.32 -4.60 13.27
N LYS A 18 10.62 -4.75 12.95
CA LYS A 18 11.43 -3.62 12.51
C LYS A 18 10.89 -2.97 11.23
N ARG A 19 10.55 -3.78 10.22
CA ARG A 19 10.03 -3.28 8.93
C ARG A 19 8.67 -2.61 9.07
N GLU A 20 7.78 -3.13 9.90
CA GLU A 20 6.48 -2.53 10.19
C GLU A 20 6.62 -1.15 10.83
N HIS A 21 7.60 -0.97 11.73
CA HIS A 21 7.84 0.34 12.36
C HIS A 21 8.42 1.38 11.40
N GLU A 22 9.16 0.96 10.37
CA GLU A 22 9.76 1.84 9.36
C GLU A 22 8.83 2.16 8.18
N ARG A 23 7.73 1.41 8.01
CA ARG A 23 6.80 1.59 6.89
C ARG A 23 5.94 2.83 7.09
N ALA A 24 5.93 3.69 6.07
CA ALA A 24 5.00 4.80 6.02
C ALA A 24 3.56 4.29 5.83
N ARG A 25 2.65 4.83 6.63
CA ARG A 25 1.21 4.53 6.55
C ARG A 25 0.54 5.39 5.49
N ILE A 26 -0.59 4.92 4.97
CA ILE A 26 -1.37 5.69 3.99
C ILE A 26 -1.82 7.00 4.60
N GLU A 27 -2.30 6.97 5.84
CA GLU A 27 -2.80 8.14 6.56
C GLU A 27 -1.70 9.17 6.82
N GLU A 28 -0.42 8.80 6.79
CA GLU A 28 0.69 9.75 6.93
C GLU A 28 0.96 10.51 5.63
N LYS A 29 0.66 9.90 4.47
CA LYS A 29 0.93 10.47 3.15
C LYS A 29 -0.29 11.08 2.48
N TYR A 30 -1.48 10.59 2.79
CA TYR A 30 -2.69 10.89 2.04
C TYR A 30 -3.89 11.18 2.94
N ASP A 31 -4.71 12.15 2.52
CA ASP A 31 -6.06 12.37 3.02
C ASP A 31 -7.06 11.67 2.10
N ILE A 32 -7.69 10.60 2.61
CA ILE A 32 -8.71 9.85 1.85
C ILE A 32 -10.01 10.67 1.83
N LEU A 33 -10.40 11.10 0.64
CA LEU A 33 -11.55 11.99 0.44
C LEU A 33 -12.87 11.24 0.31
N GLY A 34 -12.85 10.03 -0.25
CA GLY A 34 -14.07 9.26 -0.44
C GLY A 34 -13.90 8.07 -1.36
N PHE A 35 -14.89 7.19 -1.32
CA PHE A 35 -15.00 6.03 -2.19
C PHE A 35 -15.38 6.44 -3.61
N ILE A 36 -14.78 5.79 -4.61
CA ILE A 36 -15.11 5.96 -6.03
C ILE A 36 -15.91 4.75 -6.50
N SER A 37 -15.34 3.55 -6.39
CA SER A 37 -15.94 2.33 -6.93
C SER A 37 -15.35 1.06 -6.33
N SER A 38 -16.07 -0.05 -6.44
CA SER A 38 -15.57 -1.39 -6.12
C SER A 38 -15.62 -2.24 -7.38
N GLY A 39 -14.54 -2.94 -7.65
CA GLY A 39 -14.46 -3.96 -8.70
C GLY A 39 -14.24 -5.35 -8.11
N THR A 40 -14.00 -6.31 -8.99
CA THR A 40 -13.70 -7.71 -8.64
C THR A 40 -12.51 -7.82 -7.70
N TYR A 41 -11.42 -7.10 -8.00
CA TYR A 41 -10.13 -7.28 -7.32
C TYR A 41 -9.80 -6.23 -6.27
N GLY A 42 -10.65 -5.20 -6.09
CA GLY A 42 -10.29 -4.09 -5.20
C GLY A 42 -11.36 -3.01 -5.08
N ARG A 43 -11.12 -2.10 -4.14
CA ARG A 43 -11.88 -0.87 -3.94
C ARG A 43 -11.00 0.33 -4.28
N VAL A 44 -11.59 1.35 -4.90
CA VAL A 44 -10.89 2.55 -5.33
C VAL A 44 -11.41 3.75 -4.56
N TYR A 45 -10.49 4.58 -4.09
CA TYR A 45 -10.74 5.78 -3.29
C TYR A 45 -10.09 6.99 -3.92
N LYS A 46 -10.69 8.16 -3.76
CA LYS A 46 -10.07 9.45 -4.08
C LYS A 46 -9.26 9.90 -2.88
N ALA A 47 -8.05 10.41 -3.11
CA ALA A 47 -7.19 10.93 -2.06
C ALA A 47 -6.47 12.22 -2.48
N LYS A 48 -6.03 13.01 -1.50
CA LYS A 48 -5.11 14.14 -1.69
C LYS A 48 -3.79 13.83 -1.01
N ALA A 49 -2.66 14.23 -1.60
CA ALA A 49 -1.40 14.18 -0.86
C ALA A 49 -1.42 15.15 0.30
N LYS A 50 -0.86 14.74 1.44
CA LYS A 50 -0.57 15.64 2.55
C LYS A 50 0.61 16.52 2.16
N GLN A 51 0.44 17.84 2.30
CA GLN A 51 1.53 18.78 2.06
C GLN A 51 2.66 18.50 3.05
N LYS A 52 3.87 18.27 2.55
CA LYS A 52 5.06 18.45 3.38
C LYS A 52 5.16 19.95 3.65
N LYS A 53 5.26 20.32 4.93
CA LYS A 53 5.23 21.71 5.45
C LYS A 53 6.31 22.66 4.88
N GLU A 54 7.05 22.29 3.84
CA GLU A 54 8.30 22.96 3.46
C GLU A 54 8.19 23.88 2.25
N THR A 55 7.13 23.82 1.45
CA THR A 55 6.94 24.74 0.31
C THR A 55 5.64 25.50 0.45
N SER A 56 5.70 26.61 1.18
CA SER A 56 4.64 27.60 1.36
C SER A 56 4.41 28.45 0.10
N ASP A 57 4.27 27.81 -1.06
CA ASP A 57 3.82 28.48 -2.27
C ASP A 57 2.31 28.27 -2.37
N GLU A 58 1.53 29.29 -1.97
CA GLU A 58 0.05 29.25 -1.91
C GLU A 58 -0.63 28.86 -3.25
N ASP A 59 0.08 28.99 -4.37
CA ASP A 59 -0.45 28.70 -5.70
C ASP A 59 -0.21 27.26 -6.20
N THR A 60 0.51 26.41 -5.44
CA THR A 60 0.75 25.03 -5.86
C THR A 60 -0.45 24.14 -5.53
N LYS A 61 -1.24 23.81 -6.56
CA LYS A 61 -2.37 22.87 -6.45
C LYS A 61 -1.93 21.53 -5.83
N ILE A 62 -2.57 21.15 -4.73
CA ILE A 62 -2.31 19.86 -4.06
C ILE A 62 -2.64 18.70 -5.02
N PRO A 63 -1.69 17.78 -5.27
CA PRO A 63 -1.93 16.62 -6.11
C PRO A 63 -3.06 15.73 -5.57
N VAL A 64 -3.91 15.25 -6.48
CA VAL A 64 -5.03 14.34 -6.20
C VAL A 64 -4.74 12.99 -6.83
N TYR A 65 -5.03 11.92 -6.11
CA TYR A 65 -4.74 10.54 -6.50
C TYR A 65 -5.98 9.65 -6.41
N ALA A 66 -5.92 8.54 -7.13
CA ALA A 66 -6.77 7.39 -6.89
C ALA A 66 -5.94 6.33 -6.16
N ILE A 67 -6.50 5.73 -5.11
CA ILE A 67 -5.88 4.64 -4.36
C ILE A 67 -6.74 3.40 -4.52
N LYS A 68 -6.17 2.35 -5.11
CA LYS A 68 -6.77 1.02 -5.22
C LYS A 68 -6.28 0.13 -4.08
N LYS A 69 -7.19 -0.21 -3.16
CA LYS A 69 -6.99 -1.25 -2.15
C LYS A 69 -7.40 -2.60 -2.70
N PHE A 70 -6.46 -3.55 -2.78
CA PHE A 70 -6.76 -4.90 -3.24
C PHE A 70 -7.59 -5.66 -2.20
N LYS A 71 -8.58 -6.43 -2.67
CA LYS A 71 -9.33 -7.36 -1.82
C LYS A 71 -8.50 -8.63 -1.60
N PRO A 72 -8.59 -9.28 -0.42
CA PRO A 72 -8.08 -10.64 -0.27
C PRO A 72 -8.91 -11.62 -1.13
N ASP A 73 -8.28 -12.67 -1.65
CA ASP A 73 -8.91 -13.62 -2.58
C ASP A 73 -10.07 -14.42 -1.96
N LYS A 74 -10.12 -14.53 -0.63
CA LYS A 74 -11.21 -15.20 0.11
C LYS A 74 -12.03 -14.19 0.89
N GLU A 75 -13.22 -13.84 0.39
CA GLU A 75 -14.22 -13.11 1.17
C GLU A 75 -14.72 -14.02 2.31
N GLY A 76 -14.28 -13.77 3.55
CA GLY A 76 -14.88 -14.36 4.75
C GLY A 76 -14.06 -15.39 5.53
N ASP A 77 -12.85 -15.74 5.10
CA ASP A 77 -11.94 -16.58 5.90
C ASP A 77 -10.93 -15.69 6.64
N VAL A 78 -10.60 -16.07 7.87
CA VAL A 78 -9.77 -15.34 8.84
C VAL A 78 -8.61 -14.61 8.16
N THR A 79 -8.27 -13.41 8.68
CA THR A 79 -7.05 -12.59 8.43
C THR A 79 -5.73 -13.35 8.67
N THR A 80 -5.65 -14.56 8.15
CA THR A 80 -4.42 -15.23 7.82
C THR A 80 -3.84 -14.46 6.65
N TYR A 81 -2.54 -14.20 6.73
CA TYR A 81 -1.79 -13.54 5.68
C TYR A 81 -1.87 -14.41 4.42
N THR A 82 -2.90 -14.18 3.61
CA THR A 82 -2.95 -14.68 2.25
C THR A 82 -1.88 -13.91 1.49
N GLY A 83 -1.06 -14.64 0.72
CA GLY A 83 -0.02 -14.00 -0.08
C GLY A 83 -0.62 -13.00 -1.07
N ILE A 84 0.24 -12.35 -1.84
CA ILE A 84 -0.19 -11.41 -2.87
C ILE A 84 -0.95 -12.17 -3.96
N SER A 85 -2.17 -11.72 -4.30
CA SER A 85 -2.95 -12.35 -5.36
C SER A 85 -2.26 -12.20 -6.72
N GLN A 86 -2.46 -13.17 -7.62
CA GLN A 86 -1.85 -13.13 -8.96
C GLN A 86 -2.27 -11.88 -9.73
N SER A 87 -3.53 -11.46 -9.58
CA SER A 87 -4.05 -10.23 -10.17
C SER A 87 -3.29 -9.01 -9.66
N ALA A 88 -3.09 -8.88 -8.34
CA ALA A 88 -2.33 -7.77 -7.76
C ALA A 88 -0.87 -7.75 -8.23
N CYS A 89 -0.19 -8.90 -8.24
CA CYS A 89 1.18 -9.02 -8.76
C CYS A 89 1.28 -8.54 -10.22
N ARG A 90 0.36 -9.00 -11.08
CA ARG A 90 0.36 -8.64 -12.51
C ARG A 90 0.12 -7.15 -12.71
N GLU A 91 -0.87 -6.58 -12.04
CA GLU A 91 -1.18 -5.15 -12.16
C GLU A 91 -0.01 -4.27 -11.70
N ILE A 92 0.55 -4.56 -10.52
CA ILE A 92 1.67 -3.78 -9.96
C ILE A 92 2.88 -3.84 -10.89
N SER A 93 3.27 -5.03 -11.35
CA SER A 93 4.45 -5.20 -12.19
C SER A 93 4.30 -4.44 -13.51
N LEU A 94 3.13 -4.52 -14.15
CA LEU A 94 2.86 -3.80 -15.39
C LEU A 94 2.87 -2.27 -15.18
N CYS A 95 2.23 -1.77 -14.12
CA CYS A 95 2.16 -0.33 -13.88
C CYS A 95 3.48 0.27 -13.37
N GLN A 96 4.40 -0.53 -12.83
CA GLN A 96 5.77 -0.10 -12.47
C GLN A 96 6.65 0.13 -13.69
N GLU A 97 6.48 -0.68 -14.74
CA GLU A 97 7.35 -0.66 -15.92
C GLU A 97 6.80 0.21 -17.07
N LEU A 98 5.48 0.24 -17.26
CA LEU A 98 4.86 0.98 -18.37
C LEU A 98 4.80 2.49 -18.09
N LYS A 99 5.38 3.29 -18.98
CA LYS A 99 5.35 4.76 -18.93
C LYS A 99 4.97 5.34 -20.28
N HIS A 100 3.76 5.89 -20.37
CA HIS A 100 3.21 6.46 -21.59
C HIS A 100 2.12 7.48 -21.27
N GLU A 101 1.94 8.52 -22.09
CA GLU A 101 0.94 9.58 -21.86
C GLU A 101 -0.50 9.06 -21.74
N ASN A 102 -0.81 7.99 -22.47
CA ASN A 102 -2.13 7.34 -22.51
C ASN A 102 -2.27 6.17 -21.54
N ILE A 103 -1.32 6.00 -20.60
CA ILE A 103 -1.37 4.96 -19.56
C ILE A 103 -1.26 5.64 -18.20
N ILE A 104 -2.07 5.18 -17.25
CA ILE A 104 -1.97 5.68 -15.87
C ILE A 104 -0.59 5.39 -15.29
N SER A 105 0.04 6.41 -14.70
CA SER A 105 1.31 6.23 -14.00
C SER A 105 1.06 5.76 -12.58
N LEU A 106 1.71 4.66 -12.20
CA LEU A 106 1.81 4.28 -10.79
C LEU A 106 2.69 5.30 -10.05
N GLN A 107 2.23 5.74 -8.88
CA GLN A 107 3.04 6.59 -8.00
C GLN A 107 3.80 5.77 -6.97
N GLU A 108 3.10 4.92 -6.22
CA GLU A 108 3.74 4.08 -5.21
C GLU A 108 2.86 2.88 -4.87
N VAL A 109 3.45 1.91 -4.18
CA VAL A 109 2.72 0.78 -3.59
C VAL A 109 3.00 0.78 -2.09
N LEU A 110 1.93 0.77 -1.31
CA LEU A 110 1.99 0.76 0.15
C LEU A 110 1.43 -0.57 0.67
N LEU A 111 2.15 -1.16 1.61
CA LEU A 111 1.72 -2.33 2.37
C LEU A 111 1.37 -1.89 3.78
N GLU A 112 0.11 -2.08 4.17
CA GLU A 112 -0.42 -1.68 5.47
C GLU A 112 -1.52 -2.66 5.89
N ASP A 113 -1.47 -3.15 7.15
CA ASP A 113 -2.45 -4.07 7.73
C ASP A 113 -2.79 -5.27 6.82
N ASN A 114 -1.74 -5.93 6.30
CA ASN A 114 -1.84 -7.05 5.35
C ASN A 114 -2.63 -6.73 4.06
N SER A 115 -2.82 -5.45 3.76
CA SER A 115 -3.48 -4.95 2.56
C SER A 115 -2.47 -4.24 1.67
N ILE A 116 -2.71 -4.32 0.37
CA ILE A 116 -1.90 -3.64 -0.64
C ILE A 116 -2.70 -2.49 -1.22
N HIS A 117 -2.04 -1.34 -1.31
CA HIS A 117 -2.61 -0.11 -1.83
C HIS A 117 -1.69 0.39 -2.95
N MET A 118 -2.30 0.66 -4.10
CA MET A 118 -1.65 1.10 -5.34
C MET A 118 -2.28 2.40 -5.83
#